data_AF-A0A7C2TEU0-F1
#
_entry.id   AF-A0A7C2TEU0-F1
#
_cell.length_a   1.000
_cell.length_b   1.000
_cell.length_c   1.000
_cell.angle_alpha   90.00
_cell.angle_beta   90.00
_cell.angle_gamma   90.00
#
_symmetry.space_group_name_H-M   'P 1'
#
loop_
_entity.id
_entity.type
_entity.pdbx_description
1 polymer ?
#
loop_
_entity_poly.entity_id
_entity_poly.type
_entity_poly.pdbx_seq_one_letter_code
_entity_poly.pdbx_strand_id
1 'polypeptide(L)'
;MLDNGSRRRAVDLPLLIVLEGLIFTVLFGGLSWLRREGLSIQFAGEALLLTGIATMLVWQASLAIHPILFLLILYLVTFRVRLLVDIANLFAQRGHFERAGRFYKLAASFWPDQAGKLIVQVNQATSQLQQGSLDEAISGFKIILEHKGHSFLGIKYEVAAHYNLGVAYRRKKLDSLAIAEFNAVLDTWPASEYARQANRALEQVRKKEKVPPSENN
;
A
#
# COMPACT_ATOMS: atom_id res chain seq x y z
N MET A 1 22.11 49.47 19.10
CA MET A 1 21.34 48.97 17.94
C MET A 1 21.27 47.46 18.07
N LEU A 2 20.17 46.94 18.61
CA LEU A 2 20.00 45.51 18.80
C LEU A 2 19.69 44.86 17.45
N ASP A 3 20.43 43.79 17.18
CA ASP A 3 20.43 42.97 15.98
C ASP A 3 19.02 42.56 15.53
N ASN A 4 18.53 43.23 14.48
CA ASN A 4 17.22 42.94 13.86
C ASN A 4 17.27 41.63 13.04
N GLY A 5 18.47 41.13 12.72
CA GLY A 5 18.69 39.92 11.93
C GLY A 5 18.53 38.63 12.71
N SER A 6 18.96 38.58 13.97
CA SER A 6 18.72 37.42 14.86
C SER A 6 17.25 37.29 15.26
N ARG A 7 16.57 38.42 15.53
CA ARG A 7 15.14 38.43 15.86
C ARG A 7 14.24 37.95 14.73
N ARG A 8 14.55 38.30 13.46
CA ARG A 8 13.83 37.79 12.29
C ARG A 8 14.02 36.29 12.11
N ARG A 9 15.27 35.80 12.11
CA ARG A 9 15.55 34.36 12.02
C ARG A 9 14.89 33.53 13.12
N ALA A 10 14.77 34.06 14.33
CA ALA A 10 14.13 33.38 15.46
C ALA A 10 12.62 33.17 15.29
N VAL A 11 11.94 34.00 14.48
CA VAL A 11 10.49 33.88 14.21
C VAL A 11 10.23 33.22 12.86
N ASP A 12 11.09 33.47 11.86
CA ASP A 12 10.92 32.95 10.49
C ASP A 12 11.07 31.42 10.43
N LEU A 13 12.02 30.84 11.18
CA LEU A 13 12.30 29.41 11.09
C LEU A 13 11.20 28.52 11.69
N PRO A 14 10.68 28.76 12.93
CA PRO A 14 9.53 28.01 13.44
C PRO A 14 8.31 28.11 12.52
N LEU A 15 8.04 29.31 11.98
CA LEU A 15 6.88 29.58 11.15
C LEU A 15 6.98 28.84 9.81
N LEU A 16 8.18 28.76 9.25
CA LEU A 16 8.46 27.98 8.05
C LEU A 16 8.28 26.47 8.29
N ILE A 17 8.76 25.92 9.42
CA ILE A 17 8.57 24.50 9.78
C ILE A 17 7.08 24.16 9.94
N VAL A 18 6.30 25.02 10.60
CA VAL A 18 4.84 24.84 10.71
C VAL A 18 4.19 24.85 9.34
N LEU A 19 4.49 25.86 8.53
CA LEU A 19 3.90 26.02 7.20
C LEU A 19 4.21 24.81 6.31
N GLU A 20 5.46 24.36 6.34
CA GLU A 20 5.93 23.19 5.60
C GLU A 20 5.21 21.91 6.03
N GLY A 21 5.06 21.67 7.34
CA GLY A 21 4.33 20.52 7.87
C GLY A 21 2.82 20.55 7.58
N LEU A 22 2.19 21.74 7.62
CA LEU A 22 0.79 21.90 7.25
C LEU A 22 0.57 21.70 5.75
N ILE A 23 1.40 22.30 4.90
CA ILE A 23 1.37 22.09 3.45
C ILE A 23 1.56 20.62 3.12
N PHE A 24 2.54 19.96 3.74
CA PHE A 24 2.76 18.51 3.57
C PHE A 24 1.50 17.71 3.92
N THR A 25 0.89 17.99 5.08
CA THR A 25 -0.31 17.28 5.55
C THR A 25 -1.49 17.48 4.60
N VAL A 26 -1.72 18.72 4.14
CA VAL A 26 -2.81 19.05 3.21
C VAL A 26 -2.56 18.44 1.83
N LEU A 27 -1.34 18.53 1.30
CA LEU A 27 -1.00 17.98 -0.02
C LEU A 27 -1.17 16.47 -0.04
N PHE A 28 -0.53 15.74 0.87
CA PHE A 28 -0.58 14.28 0.87
C PHE A 28 -1.91 13.72 1.40
N GLY A 29 -2.54 14.39 2.37
CA GLY A 29 -3.90 14.08 2.79
C GLY A 29 -4.91 14.31 1.67
N GLY A 30 -4.82 15.45 0.99
CA GLY A 30 -5.64 15.80 -0.17
C GLY A 30 -5.45 14.84 -1.36
N LEU A 31 -4.22 14.43 -1.65
CA LEU A 31 -3.92 13.40 -2.66
C LEU A 31 -4.55 12.06 -2.31
N SER A 32 -4.50 11.64 -1.04
CA SER A 32 -5.17 10.42 -0.56
C SER A 32 -6.69 10.51 -0.77
N TRP A 33 -7.29 11.65 -0.47
CA TRP A 33 -8.71 11.91 -0.71
C TRP A 33 -9.06 11.91 -2.21
N LEU A 34 -8.24 12.54 -3.05
CA LEU A 34 -8.42 12.56 -4.51
C LEU A 34 -8.35 11.15 -5.13
N ARG A 35 -7.46 10.29 -4.61
CA ARG A 35 -7.37 8.87 -5.00
C ARG A 35 -8.48 8.00 -4.40
N ARG A 36 -9.42 8.60 -3.67
CA ARG A 36 -10.52 7.96 -2.93
C ARG A 36 -10.02 6.92 -1.91
N GLU A 37 -8.81 7.11 -1.39
CA GLU A 37 -8.18 6.15 -0.48
C GLU A 37 -8.59 6.36 1.00
N GLY A 38 -9.38 7.42 1.25
CA GLY A 38 -9.70 7.89 2.60
C GLY A 38 -8.56 8.71 3.20
N LEU A 39 -8.86 9.49 4.24
CA LEU A 39 -7.85 10.20 5.02
C LEU A 39 -7.33 9.27 6.11
N SER A 40 -6.05 8.94 6.08
CA SER A 40 -5.43 8.21 7.18
C SER A 40 -5.30 9.14 8.39
N ILE A 41 -6.07 8.85 9.43
CA ILE A 41 -6.01 9.59 10.71
C ILE A 41 -4.62 9.44 11.33
N GLN A 42 -4.00 8.26 11.19
CA GLN A 42 -2.64 8.03 11.67
C GLN A 42 -1.64 8.93 10.93
N PHE A 43 -1.69 8.98 9.61
CA PHE A 43 -0.85 9.87 8.80
C PHE A 43 -0.99 11.33 9.25
N ALA A 44 -2.22 11.83 9.34
CA ALA A 44 -2.49 13.21 9.70
C ALA A 44 -2.02 13.52 11.14
N GLY A 45 -2.31 12.62 12.09
CA GLY A 45 -1.90 12.75 13.48
C GLY A 45 -0.38 12.74 13.65
N GLU A 46 0.32 11.81 13.01
CA GLU A 46 1.78 11.74 13.05
C GLU A 46 2.42 12.98 12.40
N ALA A 47 1.90 13.43 11.27
CA ALA A 47 2.41 14.62 10.59
C ALA A 47 2.25 15.89 11.44
N LEU A 48 1.07 16.11 12.01
CA LEU A 48 0.81 17.26 12.88
C LEU A 48 1.61 17.19 14.19
N LEU A 49 1.74 16.00 14.79
CA LEU A 49 2.53 15.80 16.00
C LEU A 49 4.01 16.10 15.76
N LEU A 50 4.60 15.54 14.70
CA LEU A 50 6.01 15.79 14.35
C LEU A 50 6.26 17.25 14.02
N THR A 51 5.32 17.90 13.31
CA THR A 51 5.39 19.34 13.02
C THR A 51 5.36 20.15 14.31
N GLY A 52 4.45 19.83 15.24
CA GLY A 52 4.35 20.48 16.54
C GLY A 52 5.62 20.33 17.37
N ILE A 53 6.17 19.11 17.46
CA ILE A 53 7.42 18.82 18.17
C ILE A 53 8.59 19.58 17.54
N ALA A 54 8.75 19.51 16.22
CA ALA A 54 9.82 20.22 15.52
C ALA A 54 9.74 21.73 15.74
N THR A 55 8.55 22.30 15.63
CA THR A 55 8.31 23.74 15.89
C THR A 55 8.66 24.11 17.33
N MET A 56 8.23 23.31 18.30
CA MET A 56 8.52 23.52 19.72
C MET A 56 10.03 23.45 20.00
N LEU A 57 10.75 22.51 19.37
CA LEU A 57 12.21 22.38 19.48
C LEU A 57 12.95 23.59 18.88
N VAL A 58 12.52 24.08 17.72
CA VAL A 58 13.10 25.29 17.12
C VAL A 58 12.84 26.50 18.01
N TRP A 59 11.61 26.65 18.51
CA TRP A 59 11.20 27.81 19.31
C TRP A 59 11.83 27.84 20.72
N GLN A 60 11.84 26.70 21.42
CA GLN A 60 12.31 26.64 22.82
C GLN A 60 13.79 26.32 22.95
N ALA A 61 14.28 25.35 22.17
CA ALA A 61 15.67 24.89 22.26
C ALA A 61 16.59 25.62 21.26
N SER A 62 16.07 26.58 20.47
CA SER A 62 16.82 27.31 19.44
C SER A 62 17.57 26.37 18.46
N LEU A 63 17.02 25.17 18.24
CA LEU A 63 17.59 24.18 17.33
C LEU A 63 17.43 24.65 15.88
N ALA A 64 18.53 24.72 15.14
CA ALA A 64 18.52 25.04 13.72
C ALA A 64 18.15 23.81 12.89
N ILE A 65 16.88 23.40 12.93
CA ILE A 65 16.36 22.31 12.08
C ILE A 65 16.28 22.82 10.65
N HIS A 66 17.00 22.16 9.74
CA HIS A 66 16.94 22.51 8.32
C HIS A 66 15.58 22.07 7.72
N PRO A 67 14.86 22.93 6.99
CA PRO A 67 13.52 22.61 6.45
C PRO A 67 13.46 21.34 5.62
N ILE A 68 14.40 21.20 4.67
CA ILE A 68 14.52 19.98 3.84
C ILE A 68 14.72 18.71 4.69
N LEU A 69 15.50 18.79 5.77
CA LEU A 69 15.73 17.64 6.65
C LEU A 69 14.46 17.32 7.45
N PHE A 70 13.74 18.34 7.91
CA PHE A 70 12.44 18.18 8.53
C PHE A 70 11.45 17.49 7.59
N LEU A 71 11.31 17.95 6.34
CA LEU A 71 10.48 17.27 5.34
C LEU A 71 10.90 15.83 5.09
N LEU A 72 12.21 15.57 4.99
CA LEU A 72 12.72 14.22 4.78
C LEU A 72 12.31 13.30 5.94
N ILE A 73 12.50 13.76 7.19
CA ILE A 73 12.10 13.00 8.38
C ILE A 73 10.58 12.79 8.39
N LEU A 74 9.82 13.87 8.15
CA LEU A 74 8.36 13.83 8.09
C LEU A 74 7.87 12.80 7.06
N TYR A 75 8.44 12.81 5.86
CA TYR A 75 8.14 11.87 4.80
C TYR A 75 8.51 10.43 5.20
N LEU A 76 9.74 10.19 5.66
CA LEU A 76 10.21 8.86 6.04
C LEU A 76 9.37 8.24 7.15
N VAL A 77 8.98 9.03 8.16
CA VAL A 77 8.17 8.53 9.27
C VAL A 77 6.75 8.25 8.82
N THR A 78 6.09 9.19 8.14
CA THR A 78 4.68 9.06 7.75
C THR A 78 4.45 8.04 6.63
N PHE A 79 5.45 7.81 5.76
CA PHE A 79 5.39 6.81 4.68
C PHE A 79 6.13 5.50 4.99
N ARG A 80 6.64 5.30 6.22
CA ARG A 80 7.49 4.15 6.60
C ARG A 80 6.97 2.79 6.10
N VAL A 81 5.67 2.52 6.25
CA VAL A 81 5.06 1.25 5.86
C VAL A 81 5.09 1.08 4.34
N ARG A 82 4.72 2.12 3.59
CA ARG A 82 4.73 2.10 2.12
C ARG A 82 6.15 1.92 1.59
N LEU A 83 7.12 2.66 2.14
CA LEU A 83 8.52 2.56 1.75
C LEU A 83 9.08 1.14 1.98
N LEU A 84 8.77 0.52 3.12
CA LEU A 84 9.21 -0.84 3.42
C LEU A 84 8.54 -1.87 2.49
N VAL A 85 7.27 -1.67 2.15
CA VAL A 85 6.55 -2.52 1.18
C VAL A 85 7.13 -2.37 -0.22
N ASP A 86 7.48 -1.15 -0.64
CA ASP A 86 8.12 -0.90 -1.93
C ASP A 86 9.49 -1.59 -2.00
N ILE A 87 10.29 -1.52 -0.93
CA ILE A 87 11.54 -2.27 -0.83
C ILE A 87 11.29 -3.78 -0.89
N ALA A 88 10.27 -4.28 -0.20
CA ALA A 88 9.90 -5.70 -0.25
C ALA A 88 9.53 -6.14 -1.68
N ASN A 89 8.72 -5.34 -2.37
CA ASN A 89 8.31 -5.56 -3.75
C ASN A 89 9.50 -5.58 -4.71
N LEU A 90 10.49 -4.68 -4.53
CA LEU A 90 11.73 -4.68 -5.31
C LEU A 90 12.52 -5.98 -5.12
N PHE A 91 12.58 -6.53 -3.90
CA PHE A 91 13.21 -7.83 -3.66
C PHE A 91 12.39 -8.98 -4.27
N ALA A 92 11.07 -8.97 -4.13
CA ALA A 92 10.18 -9.99 -4.69
C ALA A 92 10.26 -10.06 -6.22
N GLN A 93 10.27 -8.91 -6.90
CA GLN A 93 10.44 -8.82 -8.36
C GLN A 93 11.77 -9.41 -8.84
N ARG A 94 12.81 -9.37 -8.01
CA ARG A 94 14.13 -9.99 -8.28
C ARG A 94 14.21 -11.45 -7.84
N GLY A 95 13.11 -12.06 -7.39
CA GLY A 95 13.05 -13.43 -6.89
C GLY A 95 13.64 -13.63 -5.49
N HIS A 96 14.02 -12.55 -4.79
CA HIS A 96 14.58 -12.62 -3.44
C HIS A 96 13.47 -12.65 -2.36
N PHE A 97 12.61 -13.66 -2.42
CA PHE A 97 11.39 -13.75 -1.61
C PHE A 97 11.62 -13.77 -0.10
N GLU A 98 12.72 -14.38 0.38
CA GLU A 98 13.06 -14.33 1.80
C GLU A 98 13.36 -12.92 2.30
N ARG A 99 14.07 -12.11 1.50
CA ARG A 99 14.35 -10.71 1.83
C ARG A 99 13.06 -9.90 1.79
N ALA A 100 12.23 -10.11 0.76
CA ALA A 100 10.90 -9.48 0.69
C ALA A 100 10.06 -9.79 1.94
N GLY A 101 10.01 -11.05 2.37
CA GLY A 101 9.31 -11.49 3.58
C GLY A 101 9.79 -10.77 4.86
N ARG A 102 11.09 -10.53 4.99
CA ARG A 102 11.63 -9.74 6.12
C ARG A 102 11.16 -8.29 6.10
N PHE A 103 11.14 -7.65 4.94
CA PHE A 103 10.65 -6.28 4.81
C PHE A 103 9.14 -6.16 5.03
N TYR A 104 8.33 -7.13 4.59
CA TYR A 104 6.90 -7.15 4.91
C TYR A 104 6.66 -7.31 6.42
N LYS A 105 7.38 -8.22 7.09
CA LYS A 105 7.31 -8.39 8.55
C LYS A 105 7.70 -7.11 9.28
N LEU A 106 8.77 -6.45 8.83
CA LEU A 106 9.21 -5.19 9.39
C LEU A 106 8.15 -4.09 9.19
N ALA A 107 7.55 -3.97 8.00
CA ALA A 107 6.45 -3.05 7.74
C ALA A 107 5.25 -3.28 8.67
N ALA A 108 4.90 -4.55 8.91
CA ALA A 108 3.83 -4.93 9.83
C ALA A 108 4.13 -4.56 11.30
N SER A 109 5.40 -4.56 11.71
CA SER A 109 5.80 -4.19 13.08
C SER A 109 5.76 -2.67 13.37
N PHE A 110 5.60 -1.83 12.35
CA PHE A 110 5.57 -0.37 12.50
C PHE A 110 4.17 0.21 12.77
N TRP A 111 3.31 -0.58 13.39
CA TRP A 111 1.94 -0.23 13.81
C TRP A 111 1.14 0.46 12.69
N PRO A 112 0.99 -0.18 11.52
CA PRO A 112 0.19 0.37 10.44
C PRO A 112 -1.28 0.51 10.85
N ASP A 113 -1.93 1.56 10.36
CA ASP A 113 -3.38 1.67 10.32
C ASP A 113 -3.99 0.60 9.40
N GLN A 114 -5.31 0.58 9.29
CA GLN A 114 -6.01 -0.43 8.49
C GLN A 114 -5.58 -0.40 7.02
N ALA A 115 -5.34 0.78 6.45
CA ALA A 115 -4.86 0.91 5.08
C ALA A 115 -3.46 0.32 4.92
N GLY A 116 -2.53 0.64 5.83
CA GLY A 116 -1.19 0.08 5.87
C GLY A 116 -1.18 -1.43 6.04
N LYS A 117 -2.05 -1.98 6.90
CA LYS A 117 -2.20 -3.43 7.10
C LYS A 117 -2.61 -4.13 5.82
N LEU A 118 -3.63 -3.60 5.14
CA LEU A 118 -4.10 -4.14 3.86
C LEU A 118 -3.01 -4.07 2.78
N ILE A 119 -2.28 -2.96 2.70
CA ILE A 119 -1.13 -2.81 1.78
C ILE A 119 -0.11 -3.94 2.03
N VAL A 120 0.30 -4.14 3.28
CA VAL A 120 1.29 -5.18 3.62
C VAL A 120 0.76 -6.57 3.27
N GLN A 121 -0.47 -6.90 3.68
CA GLN A 121 -1.07 -8.22 3.46
C GLN A 121 -1.21 -8.58 1.97
N VAL A 122 -1.76 -7.66 1.17
CA VAL A 122 -1.97 -7.90 -0.27
C VAL A 122 -0.64 -8.08 -0.99
N ASN A 123 0.35 -7.25 -0.70
CA ASN A 123 1.66 -7.35 -1.34
C ASN A 123 2.41 -8.60 -0.90
N GLN A 124 2.34 -8.96 0.38
CA GLN A 124 2.94 -10.19 0.89
C GLN A 124 2.31 -11.44 0.25
N ALA A 125 0.98 -11.52 0.18
CA ALA A 125 0.29 -12.63 -0.49
C ALA A 125 0.61 -12.69 -2.00
N THR A 126 0.74 -11.52 -2.64
CA THR A 126 1.17 -11.44 -4.05
C THR A 126 2.61 -11.93 -4.22
N SER A 127 3.52 -11.59 -3.29
CA SER A 127 4.89 -12.10 -3.29
C SER A 127 4.94 -13.62 -3.11
N GLN A 128 4.08 -14.19 -2.25
CA GLN A 128 3.96 -15.65 -2.08
C GLN A 128 3.44 -16.32 -3.35
N LEU A 129 2.46 -15.69 -4.02
CA LEU A 129 1.96 -16.16 -5.31
C LEU A 129 3.07 -16.14 -6.38
N GLN A 130 3.89 -15.09 -6.41
CA GLN A 130 5.04 -15.00 -7.31
C GLN A 130 6.10 -16.07 -7.02
N GLN A 131 6.35 -16.35 -5.74
CA GLN A 131 7.25 -17.41 -5.28
C GLN A 131 6.76 -18.82 -5.65
N GLY A 132 5.45 -19.00 -5.89
CA GLY A 132 4.84 -20.32 -6.10
C GLY A 132 4.37 -20.99 -4.82
N SER A 133 4.44 -20.29 -3.68
CA SER A 133 3.83 -20.68 -2.41
C SER A 133 2.31 -20.47 -2.46
N LEU A 134 1.64 -21.34 -3.24
CA LEU A 134 0.24 -21.15 -3.63
C LEU A 134 -0.71 -21.25 -2.44
N ASP A 135 -0.45 -22.14 -1.48
CA ASP A 135 -1.34 -22.34 -0.32
C ASP A 135 -1.28 -21.16 0.65
N GLU A 136 -0.08 -20.63 0.90
CA GLU A 136 0.12 -19.43 1.70
C GLU A 136 -0.51 -18.21 1.02
N ALA A 137 -0.34 -18.06 -0.29
CA ALA A 137 -0.97 -16.99 -1.06
C ALA A 137 -2.51 -17.07 -1.00
N ILE A 138 -3.08 -18.27 -1.20
CA ILE A 138 -4.53 -18.52 -1.10
C ILE A 138 -5.03 -18.13 0.29
N SER A 139 -4.35 -18.59 1.35
CA SER A 139 -4.71 -18.26 2.73
C SER A 139 -4.65 -16.75 2.98
N GLY A 140 -3.57 -16.09 2.52
CA GLY A 140 -3.41 -14.64 2.65
C GLY A 140 -4.52 -13.85 1.97
N PHE A 141 -4.90 -14.20 0.73
CA PHE A 141 -6.01 -13.55 0.03
C PHE A 141 -7.37 -13.80 0.68
N LYS A 142 -7.62 -15.00 1.22
CA LYS A 142 -8.85 -15.27 1.98
C LYS A 142 -8.97 -14.39 3.22
N ILE A 143 -7.89 -14.23 3.99
CA ILE A 143 -7.87 -13.34 5.18
C ILE A 143 -8.21 -11.89 4.79
N ILE A 144 -7.70 -11.41 3.65
CA ILE A 144 -8.01 -10.07 3.13
C ILE A 144 -9.51 -9.95 2.81
N LEU A 145 -10.08 -10.97 2.17
CA LEU A 145 -11.49 -11.02 1.78
C LEU A 145 -12.45 -11.23 2.95
N GLU A 146 -12.01 -11.82 4.06
CA GLU A 146 -12.78 -11.91 5.31
C GLU A 146 -13.00 -10.54 5.95
N HIS A 147 -12.07 -9.61 5.75
CA HIS A 147 -12.10 -8.27 6.35
C HIS A 147 -12.60 -7.19 5.37
N LYS A 148 -13.75 -7.44 4.71
CA LYS A 148 -14.33 -6.52 3.71
C LYS A 148 -14.53 -5.11 4.28
N GLY A 149 -13.70 -4.17 3.84
CA GLY A 149 -13.80 -2.75 4.16
C GLY A 149 -14.63 -2.02 3.12
N HIS A 150 -15.63 -1.25 3.55
CA HIS A 150 -16.54 -0.50 2.66
C HIS A 150 -15.91 0.77 2.05
N SER A 151 -14.60 0.98 2.24
CA SER A 151 -13.88 2.11 1.62
C SER A 151 -13.45 1.75 0.19
N PHE A 152 -13.29 2.74 -0.67
CA PHE A 152 -12.83 2.50 -2.05
C PHE A 152 -11.41 1.91 -2.11
N LEU A 153 -10.58 2.19 -1.11
CA LEU A 153 -9.30 1.49 -0.93
C LEU A 153 -9.51 -0.01 -0.65
N GLY A 154 -10.52 -0.35 0.16
CA GLY A 154 -10.96 -1.73 0.39
C GLY A 154 -11.38 -2.41 -0.91
N ILE A 155 -12.20 -1.75 -1.73
CA ILE A 155 -12.66 -2.28 -3.04
C ILE A 155 -11.47 -2.60 -3.96
N LYS A 156 -10.48 -1.70 -4.05
CA LYS A 156 -9.25 -1.93 -4.83
C LYS A 156 -8.55 -3.23 -4.41
N TYR A 157 -8.38 -3.43 -3.10
CA TYR A 157 -7.71 -4.61 -2.57
C TYR A 157 -8.56 -5.88 -2.64
N GLU A 158 -9.87 -5.79 -2.49
CA GLU A 158 -10.82 -6.90 -2.68
C GLU A 158 -10.75 -7.43 -4.11
N VAL A 159 -10.82 -6.52 -5.10
CA VAL A 159 -10.72 -6.87 -6.52
C VAL A 159 -9.36 -7.51 -6.84
N ALA A 160 -8.26 -6.96 -6.29
CA ALA A 160 -6.94 -7.53 -6.47
C ALA A 160 -6.81 -8.92 -5.81
N ALA A 161 -7.40 -9.10 -4.63
CA ALA A 161 -7.39 -10.37 -3.89
C ALA A 161 -8.18 -11.45 -4.65
N HIS A 162 -9.40 -11.16 -5.10
CA HIS A 162 -10.17 -12.08 -5.95
C HIS A 162 -9.40 -12.46 -7.22
N TYR A 163 -8.82 -11.48 -7.93
CA TYR A 163 -8.04 -11.77 -9.14
C TYR A 163 -6.85 -12.70 -8.86
N ASN A 164 -6.05 -12.38 -7.84
CA ASN A 164 -4.88 -13.18 -7.51
C ASN A 164 -5.24 -14.56 -6.94
N LEU A 165 -6.35 -14.67 -6.22
CA LEU A 165 -6.89 -15.94 -5.73
C LEU A 165 -7.32 -16.83 -6.92
N GLY A 166 -7.97 -16.25 -7.93
CA GLY A 166 -8.27 -16.93 -9.18
C GLY A 166 -7.02 -17.41 -9.92
N VAL A 167 -5.97 -16.57 -9.98
CA VAL A 167 -4.66 -16.97 -10.54
C VAL A 167 -4.05 -18.13 -9.75
N ALA A 168 -4.10 -18.09 -8.41
CA ALA A 168 -3.56 -19.14 -7.55
C ALA A 168 -4.30 -20.47 -7.76
N TYR A 169 -5.63 -20.47 -7.75
CA TYR A 169 -6.44 -21.67 -8.00
C TYR A 169 -6.18 -22.25 -9.38
N ARG A 170 -6.06 -21.41 -10.42
CA ARG A 170 -5.72 -21.87 -11.77
C ARG A 170 -4.33 -22.53 -11.81
N ARG A 171 -3.33 -21.99 -11.11
CA ARG A 171 -2.01 -22.62 -10.98
C ARG A 171 -2.08 -23.98 -10.26
N LYS A 172 -3.05 -24.16 -9.34
CA LYS A 172 -3.37 -25.46 -8.71
C LYS A 172 -4.27 -26.37 -9.56
N LYS A 173 -4.61 -25.99 -10.80
CA LYS A 173 -5.56 -26.71 -11.68
C LYS A 173 -6.98 -26.84 -11.10
N LEU A 174 -7.37 -25.93 -10.22
CA LEU A 174 -8.70 -25.85 -9.62
C LEU A 174 -9.56 -24.86 -10.42
N ASP A 175 -9.84 -25.21 -11.68
CA ASP A 175 -10.42 -24.29 -12.67
C ASP A 175 -11.80 -23.76 -12.23
N SER A 176 -12.67 -24.57 -11.60
CA SER A 176 -13.98 -24.12 -11.10
C SER A 176 -13.89 -23.02 -10.03
N LEU A 177 -12.94 -23.16 -9.09
CA LEU A 177 -12.70 -22.12 -8.08
C LEU A 177 -12.09 -20.87 -8.72
N ALA A 178 -11.17 -21.03 -9.66
CA ALA A 178 -10.59 -19.91 -10.39
C ALA A 178 -11.65 -19.09 -11.14
N ILE A 179 -12.60 -19.76 -11.82
CA ILE A 179 -13.71 -19.11 -12.51
C ILE A 179 -14.56 -18.29 -11.53
N ALA A 180 -14.91 -18.87 -10.37
CA ALA A 180 -15.71 -18.18 -9.36
C ALA A 180 -15.02 -16.88 -8.91
N GLU A 181 -13.73 -16.94 -8.61
CA GLU A 181 -12.96 -15.76 -8.20
C GLU A 181 -12.82 -14.72 -9.32
N PHE A 182 -12.61 -15.13 -10.57
CA PHE A 182 -12.57 -14.21 -11.69
C PHE A 182 -13.92 -13.54 -11.96
N ASN A 183 -15.04 -14.25 -11.78
CA ASN A 183 -16.37 -13.62 -11.85
C ASN A 183 -16.57 -12.62 -10.70
N ALA A 184 -16.12 -12.93 -9.48
CA ALA A 184 -16.18 -12.00 -8.36
C ALA A 184 -15.44 -10.68 -8.66
N VAL A 185 -14.31 -10.71 -9.39
CA VAL A 185 -13.64 -9.48 -9.87
C VAL A 185 -14.57 -8.62 -10.74
N LEU A 186 -15.33 -9.26 -11.65
CA LEU A 186 -16.26 -8.58 -12.54
C LEU A 186 -17.45 -8.01 -11.77
N ASP A 187 -17.93 -8.70 -10.74
CA ASP A 187 -19.04 -8.27 -9.91
C ASP A 187 -18.64 -7.09 -9.00
N THR A 188 -17.43 -7.13 -8.44
CA THR A 188 -16.95 -6.09 -7.51
C THR A 188 -16.55 -4.81 -8.24
N TRP A 189 -15.80 -4.90 -9.34
CA TRP A 189 -15.40 -3.71 -10.10
C TRP A 189 -15.19 -3.99 -11.60
N PRO A 190 -16.28 -3.99 -12.39
CA PRO A 190 -16.25 -4.36 -13.80
C PRO A 190 -15.37 -3.47 -14.69
N ALA A 191 -15.17 -2.21 -14.29
CA ALA A 191 -14.37 -1.23 -15.04
C ALA A 191 -12.85 -1.29 -14.73
N SER A 192 -12.42 -2.16 -13.80
CA SER A 192 -11.02 -2.23 -13.38
C SER A 192 -10.10 -2.92 -14.40
N GLU A 193 -8.79 -2.68 -14.31
CA GLU A 193 -7.79 -3.46 -15.06
C GLU A 193 -7.88 -4.96 -14.74
N TYR A 194 -8.12 -5.29 -13.47
CA TYR A 194 -8.31 -6.66 -13.03
C TYR A 194 -9.50 -7.32 -13.70
N ALA A 195 -10.61 -6.62 -13.90
CA ALA A 195 -11.76 -7.15 -14.63
C ALA A 195 -11.42 -7.49 -16.08
N ARG A 196 -10.63 -6.66 -16.76
CA ARG A 196 -10.13 -6.98 -18.11
C ARG A 196 -9.23 -8.22 -18.12
N GLN A 197 -8.35 -8.35 -17.12
CA GLN A 197 -7.48 -9.51 -16.99
C GLN A 197 -8.27 -10.79 -16.63
N ALA A 198 -9.28 -10.68 -15.77
CA ALA A 198 -10.18 -11.76 -15.38
C ALA A 198 -10.98 -12.28 -16.58
N ASN A 199 -11.55 -11.38 -17.40
CA ASN A 199 -12.21 -11.75 -18.65
C ASN A 199 -11.30 -12.56 -19.59
N ARG A 200 -10.05 -12.11 -19.79
CA ARG A 200 -9.06 -12.85 -20.60
C ARG A 200 -8.77 -14.24 -20.02
N ALA A 201 -8.67 -14.35 -18.69
CA ALA A 201 -8.45 -15.63 -18.02
C ALA A 201 -9.65 -16.58 -18.19
N LEU A 202 -10.89 -16.07 -18.08
CA LEU A 202 -12.11 -16.83 -18.30
C LEU A 202 -12.25 -17.32 -19.75
N GLU A 203 -11.89 -16.47 -20.72
CA GLU A 203 -11.87 -16.86 -22.13
C GLU A 203 -10.89 -18.00 -22.42
N GLN A 204 -9.72 -18.00 -21.78
CA GLN A 204 -8.73 -19.08 -21.92
C GLN A 204 -9.28 -20.42 -21.42
N VAL A 205 -9.98 -20.40 -20.27
CA VAL A 205 -10.60 -21.62 -19.71
C VAL A 205 -11.70 -22.13 -20.64
N ARG A 206 -12.59 -21.25 -21.11
CA ARG A 206 -13.66 -21.61 -22.07
C ARG A 206 -13.11 -22.19 -23.38
N LYS A 207 -11.97 -21.69 -23.88
CA LYS A 207 -11.31 -22.23 -25.07
C LYS A 207 -10.78 -23.64 -24.83
N LYS A 208 -10.15 -23.87 -23.66
CA LYS A 208 -9.64 -25.20 -23.27
C LYS A 208 -10.76 -26.23 -23.15
N GLU A 209 -11.93 -25.86 -22.62
CA GLU A 209 -13.09 -26.75 -22.52
C GLU A 209 -13.69 -27.12 -23.89
N LYS A 210 -13.56 -26.25 -24.89
CA LYS A 210 -14.07 -26.49 -26.26
C LYS A 210 -13.15 -27.35 -27.12
N VAL A 211 -11.89 -27.57 -26.73
CA VAL A 211 -10.94 -28.43 -27.46
C VAL A 211 -10.91 -29.79 -26.76
N PRO A 212 -11.48 -30.86 -27.36
CA PRO A 212 -11.48 -32.19 -26.74
C PRO A 212 -10.05 -32.69 -26.53
N PRO A 213 -9.78 -33.49 -25.47
CA PRO A 213 -8.46 -34.09 -25.28
C PRO A 213 -8.13 -34.94 -26.51
N SER A 214 -6.99 -34.68 -27.16
CA SER A 214 -6.51 -35.55 -28.22
C SER A 214 -6.30 -36.95 -27.64
N GLU A 215 -7.02 -37.93 -28.16
CA GLU A 215 -6.73 -39.34 -27.94
C GLU A 215 -5.29 -39.59 -28.40
N ASN A 216 -4.37 -39.70 -27.44
CA ASN A 216 -3.03 -40.18 -27.72
C ASN A 216 -3.14 -41.69 -27.93
N ASN A 217 -3.07 -42.10 -29.20
CA ASN A 217 -2.80 -43.48 -29.63
C ASN A 217 -1.43 -43.97 -29.16
#